data_AF-A0A925WNK2-F1
#
_entry.id   AF-A0A925WNK2-F1
#
_cell.length_a   1.000
_cell.length_b   1.000
_cell.length_c   1.000
_cell.angle_alpha   90.00
_cell.angle_beta   90.00
_cell.angle_gamma   90.00
#
_symmetry.space_group_name_H-M   'P 1'
#
loop_
_entity.id
_entity.type
_entity.pdbx_description
1 polymer ?
#
loop_
_entity_poly.entity_id
_entity_poly.type
_entity_poly.pdbx_seq_one_letter_code
_entity_poly.pdbx_strand_id
1 'polypeptide(L)' 'TWRFWEATVTLSPGEHALIVRVQDSLGMVQPLQPADVWNFKGYMNNSLHRVCVHINEGT' A
#
# COMPACT_ATOMS: atom_id res chain seq x y z
N THR A 1 -6.85 -2.12 -18.64
CA THR A 1 -6.11 -3.34 -18.24
C THR A 1 -5.27 -3.03 -17.03
N TRP A 2 -4.79 -4.05 -16.29
CA TRP A 2 -3.89 -3.83 -15.16
C TRP A 2 -2.58 -3.17 -15.61
N ARG A 3 -1.98 -2.37 -14.73
CA ARG A 3 -0.69 -1.71 -14.96
C ARG A 3 0.27 -2.20 -13.89
N PHE A 4 1.29 -2.93 -14.32
CA PHE A 4 2.43 -3.22 -13.46
C PHE A 4 3.21 -1.93 -13.20
N TRP A 5 3.76 -1.82 -12.00
CA TRP A 5 4.60 -0.70 -11.60
C TRP A 5 5.73 -1.24 -10.71
N GLU A 6 6.82 -0.51 -10.65
CA GLU A 6 7.97 -0.78 -9.80
C GLU A 6 8.53 0.54 -9.26
N ALA A 7 9.19 0.46 -8.11
CA ALA A 7 9.91 1.59 -7.52
C ALA A 7 11.14 1.06 -6.77
N THR A 8 12.30 1.67 -7.02
CA THR A 8 13.51 1.41 -6.24
C THR A 8 13.58 2.41 -5.10
N VAL A 9 13.68 1.90 -3.87
CA VAL A 9 13.80 2.71 -2.66
C VAL A 9 14.99 2.24 -1.84
N THR A 10 15.71 3.18 -1.24
CA THR A 10 16.76 2.88 -0.25
C THR A 10 16.16 3.06 1.14
N LEU A 11 16.27 2.03 1.99
CA LEU A 11 15.75 2.00 3.34
C LEU A 11 16.91 1.82 4.32
N SER A 12 16.85 2.47 5.48
CA SER A 12 17.77 2.19 6.58
C SER A 12 17.43 0.83 7.23
N PRO A 13 18.34 0.20 7.98
CA PRO A 13 18.01 -0.94 8.81
C PRO A 13 16.82 -0.66 9.75
N GLY A 14 16.02 -1.70 10.04
CA GLY A 14 14.84 -1.64 10.91
C GLY A 14 13.50 -1.87 10.20
N GLU A 15 12.41 -1.66 10.95
CA GLU A 15 11.03 -1.90 10.51
C GLU A 15 10.49 -0.78 9.61
N HIS A 16 9.92 -1.17 8.48
CA HIS A 16 9.37 -0.25 7.49
C HIS A 16 7.99 -0.75 7.01
N ALA A 17 7.10 0.19 6.70
CA ALA A 17 5.83 -0.10 6.06
C ALA A 17 5.84 0.43 4.62
N LEU A 18 5.80 -0.49 3.66
CA LEU A 18 5.63 -0.17 2.24
C LEU A 18 4.14 -0.04 1.96
N ILE A 19 3.74 1.10 1.38
CA ILE A 19 2.34 1.41 1.07
C ILE A 19 2.28 1.91 -0.37
N VAL A 20 1.26 1.45 -1.09
CA VAL A 20 1.06 1.82 -2.49
C VAL A 20 -0.32 2.44 -2.63
N ARG A 21 -0.37 3.58 -3.32
CA ARG A 21 -1.62 4.25 -3.68
C ARG A 21 -1.63 4.58 -5.16
N VAL A 22 -2.82 4.56 -5.74
CA VAL A 22 -3.06 5.04 -7.10
C VAL A 22 -4.00 6.24 -7.05
N GLN A 23 -3.77 7.20 -7.95
CA GLN A 23 -4.73 8.25 -8.28
C GLN A 23 -5.11 8.08 -9.75
N ASP A 24 -6.41 8.09 -10.06
CA ASP A 24 -6.87 8.03 -11.43
C ASP A 24 -6.90 9.43 -12.09
N SER A 25 -7.26 9.50 -13.37
CA SER A 25 -7.33 10.76 -14.13
C SER A 25 -8.44 11.71 -13.66
N LEU A 26 -9.37 11.24 -12.81
CA LEU A 26 -10.43 12.05 -12.20
C LEU A 26 -10.06 12.50 -10.78
N GLY A 27 -8.88 12.12 -10.29
CA GLY A 27 -8.41 12.47 -8.95
C GLY A 27 -8.93 11.55 -7.85
N MET A 28 -9.56 10.42 -8.19
CA MET A 28 -10.04 9.47 -7.19
C MET A 28 -8.85 8.75 -6.55
N VAL A 29 -8.93 8.58 -5.22
CA VAL A 29 -7.89 7.93 -4.41
C VAL A 29 -8.49 6.84 -3.52
N GLN A 30 -7.62 5.96 -3.02
CA GLN A 30 -7.99 4.86 -2.14
C GLN A 30 -8.20 5.31 -0.69
N PRO A 31 -9.09 4.66 0.08
CA PRO A 31 -9.21 4.82 1.53
C PRO A 31 -7.91 4.47 2.26
N LEU A 32 -7.61 5.18 3.36
CA LEU A 32 -6.35 4.98 4.08
C LEU A 32 -6.33 3.68 4.89
N GLN A 33 -7.46 3.30 5.49
CA GLN A 33 -7.55 2.13 6.35
C GLN A 33 -8.68 1.17 5.91
N PRO A 34 -8.52 -0.15 6.10
CA PRO A 34 -9.60 -1.11 5.85
C PRO A 34 -10.86 -0.84 6.68
N ALA A 35 -10.70 -0.25 7.87
CA ALA A 35 -11.81 0.11 8.75
C ALA A 35 -12.77 1.13 8.11
N ASP A 36 -12.26 2.01 7.24
CA ASP A 36 -13.05 3.05 6.58
C ASP A 36 -14.05 2.49 5.56
N VAL A 37 -13.82 1.26 5.07
CA VAL A 37 -14.64 0.60 4.05
C VAL A 37 -15.18 -0.76 4.49
N TRP A 38 -15.13 -1.02 5.80
CA TRP A 38 -15.59 -2.29 6.33
C TRP A 38 -17.08 -2.50 6.03
N ASN A 39 -17.41 -3.71 5.62
CA ASN A 39 -18.79 -4.18 5.55
C ASN A 39 -18.81 -5.69 5.84
N PHE A 40 -19.92 -6.16 6.41
CA PHE A 40 -20.09 -7.55 6.83
C PHE A 40 -19.80 -8.57 5.72
N LYS A 41 -20.03 -8.22 4.45
CA LYS A 41 -19.80 -9.10 3.30
C LYS A 41 -18.38 -9.05 2.75
N GLY A 42 -17.54 -8.10 3.19
CA GLY A 42 -16.16 -7.94 2.74
C GLY A 42 -16.01 -7.36 1.33
N TYR A 43 -17.00 -6.64 0.81
CA TYR A 43 -16.95 -6.11 -0.56
C TYR A 43 -16.15 -4.81 -0.70
N MET A 44 -15.64 -4.59 -1.91
CA MET A 44 -15.01 -3.33 -2.34
C MET A 44 -13.89 -2.82 -1.42
N ASN A 45 -13.17 -3.72 -0.76
CA ASN A 45 -11.97 -3.31 -0.04
C ASN A 45 -10.87 -2.95 -1.06
N ASN A 46 -10.77 -1.65 -1.34
CA ASN A 46 -9.71 -1.04 -2.13
C ASN A 46 -8.83 -0.11 -1.28
N SER A 47 -8.84 -0.27 0.06
CA SER A 47 -7.98 0.51 0.95
C SER A 47 -6.50 0.30 0.63
N LEU A 48 -5.64 1.21 1.10
CA LEU A 48 -4.19 1.13 0.84
C LEU A 48 -3.61 -0.21 1.30
N HIS A 49 -3.02 -0.95 0.35
CA HIS A 49 -2.29 -2.16 0.67
C HIS A 49 -0.97 -1.80 1.36
N ARG A 50 -0.71 -2.44 2.51
CA ARG A 50 0.47 -2.22 3.33
C ARG A 50 1.23 -3.52 3.52
N VAL A 51 2.54 -3.50 3.27
CA VAL A 51 3.46 -4.60 3.52
C VAL A 51 4.50 -4.13 4.53
N CYS A 52 4.58 -4.80 5.68
CA CYS A 52 5.64 -4.56 6.65
C CYS A 52 6.88 -5.38 6.29
N VAL A 53 8.05 -4.75 6.32
CA VAL A 53 9.34 -5.37 6.03
C VAL A 53 10.36 -4.97 7.08
N HIS A 54 11.23 -5.90 7.46
CA HIS A 54 12.40 -5.61 8.29
C HIS A 54 13.65 -5.61 7.41
N ILE A 55 14.43 -4.53 7.49
CA ILE A 55 15.71 -4.42 6.81
C ILE A 55 16.80 -4.76 7.82
N ASN A 56 17.53 -5.84 7.57
CA ASN A 56 18.66 -6.22 8.41
C ASN A 56 19.79 -5.19 8.29
N GLU A 57 20.64 -5.11 9.30
CA GLU A 57 21.92 -4.41 9.17
C GLU A 57 22.78 -5.07 8.08
N GLY A 58 23.57 -4.26 7.36
CA GLY A 58 24.50 -4.77 6.36
C GLY A 58 25.64 -5.53 7.03
N THR A 59 25.84 -6.79 6.65
CA THR A 59 27.07 -7.55 6.97
C THR A 59 28.26 -7.01 6.19
#